data_AF-A0A100HGH6-F1
#
_entry.id   AF-A0A100HGH6-F1
#
_cell.length_a   1.000
_cell.length_b   1.000
_cell.length_c   1.000
_cell.angle_alpha   90.00
_cell.angle_beta   90.00
_cell.angle_gamma   90.00
#
_symmetry.space_group_name_H-M   'P 1'
#
loop_
_entity.id
_entity.type
_entity.pdbx_description
1 polymer ?
#
loop_
_entity_poly.entity_id
_entity_poly.type
_entity_poly.pdbx_seq_one_letter_code
_entity_poly.pdbx_strand_id
1 'polypeptide(L)'
;MAYKKLSEQVMELSNPQRSDTFVKQFQEAVRAGKIDGAYLPERFTMPKQFTRRGSTDTYQKDTREMIFDHTPDFEAWFEETNRELAAARRGGNIKPSMEAVESGLVDFQTMVEETRRKMQASFEKGQALGKGRAKATSGKKKK
;
A
#
# COMPACT_ATOMS: atom_id res chain seq x y z
N MET A 1 12.65 -31.04 7.95
CA MET A 1 12.04 -30.82 6.63
C MET A 1 10.58 -31.20 6.76
N ALA A 2 9.73 -30.20 6.92
CA ALA A 2 8.29 -30.38 6.97
C ALA A 2 7.73 -29.69 5.73
N TYR A 3 7.00 -30.43 4.89
CA TYR A 3 6.32 -29.80 3.77
C TYR A 3 5.12 -29.04 4.30
N LYS A 4 4.99 -27.76 3.93
CA LYS A 4 3.81 -26.95 4.22
C LYS A 4 3.02 -26.68 2.95
N LYS A 5 1.70 -26.47 3.10
CA LYS A 5 0.84 -26.02 2.00
C LYS A 5 0.87 -24.49 1.91
N LEU A 6 0.76 -23.97 0.69
CA LEU A 6 0.64 -22.53 0.44
C LEU A 6 -0.62 -21.97 1.10
N SER A 7 -1.72 -22.72 1.13
CA SER A 7 -2.94 -22.33 1.86
C SER A 7 -2.70 -22.04 3.33
N GLU A 8 -1.88 -22.87 4.01
CA GLU A 8 -1.57 -22.72 5.43
C GLU A 8 -0.74 -21.46 5.65
N GLN A 9 0.30 -21.27 4.84
CA GLN A 9 1.16 -20.10 4.94
C GLN A 9 0.43 -18.78 4.67
N VAL A 10 -0.53 -18.80 3.73
CA VAL A 10 -1.36 -17.64 3.42
C VAL A 10 -2.26 -17.25 4.61
N MET A 11 -2.69 -18.21 5.43
CA MET A 11 -3.46 -17.95 6.64
C MET A 11 -2.60 -17.36 7.78
N GLU A 12 -1.29 -17.63 7.78
CA GLU A 12 -0.33 -17.06 8.74
C GLU A 12 0.07 -15.60 8.42
N LEU A 13 -0.38 -15.04 7.28
CA LEU A 13 -0.11 -13.65 6.93
C LEU A 13 -0.75 -12.68 7.93
N SER A 14 0.03 -11.71 8.39
CA SER A 14 -0.46 -10.63 9.26
C SER A 14 -1.57 -9.79 8.61
N ASN A 15 -1.54 -9.69 7.27
CA ASN A 15 -2.55 -8.99 6.49
C ASN A 15 -3.13 -9.91 5.40
N PRO A 16 -4.26 -10.59 5.66
CA PRO A 16 -4.89 -11.50 4.71
C PRO A 16 -5.31 -10.83 3.39
N GLN A 17 -5.52 -9.51 3.36
CA GLN A 17 -5.86 -8.77 2.13
C GLN A 17 -4.68 -8.64 1.16
N ARG A 18 -3.48 -9.00 1.59
CA ARG A 18 -2.26 -9.04 0.77
C ARG A 18 -1.92 -10.43 0.25
N SER A 19 -2.76 -11.44 0.51
CA SER A 19 -2.53 -12.81 0.06
C SER A 19 -2.23 -12.94 -1.44
N ASP A 20 -2.92 -12.18 -2.30
CA ASP A 20 -2.66 -12.18 -3.75
C ASP A 20 -1.25 -11.67 -4.11
N THR A 21 -0.72 -10.70 -3.37
CA THR A 21 0.64 -10.19 -3.59
C THR A 21 1.67 -11.20 -3.09
N PHE A 22 1.44 -11.77 -1.90
CA PHE A 22 2.28 -12.82 -1.34
C PHE A 22 2.40 -14.02 -2.28
N VAL A 23 1.26 -14.53 -2.77
CA VAL A 23 1.25 -15.69 -3.69
C VAL A 23 2.04 -15.42 -4.96
N LYS A 24 2.00 -14.19 -5.49
CA LYS A 24 2.81 -13.79 -6.66
C LYS A 24 4.31 -13.78 -6.35
N GLN A 25 4.70 -13.16 -5.23
CA GLN A 25 6.10 -13.14 -4.79
C GLN A 25 6.62 -14.55 -4.50
N PHE A 26 5.80 -15.39 -3.90
CA PHE A 26 6.10 -16.80 -3.67
C PHE A 26 6.32 -17.56 -4.99
N GLN A 27 5.39 -17.45 -5.94
CA GLN A 27 5.53 -18.09 -7.25
C GLN A 27 6.77 -17.59 -8.02
N GLU A 28 7.12 -16.32 -7.86
CA GLU A 28 8.35 -15.76 -8.42
C GLU A 28 9.60 -16.30 -7.76
N ALA A 29 9.61 -16.42 -6.42
CA ALA A 29 10.71 -17.02 -5.68
C ALA A 29 10.90 -18.50 -6.04
N VAL A 30 9.82 -19.25 -6.22
CA VAL A 30 9.86 -20.64 -6.73
C VAL A 30 10.40 -20.68 -8.15
N ARG A 31 9.94 -19.78 -9.04
CA ARG A 31 10.46 -19.68 -10.42
C ARG A 31 11.95 -19.34 -10.44
N ALA A 32 12.42 -18.51 -9.52
CA ALA A 32 13.82 -18.12 -9.40
C ALA A 32 14.70 -19.20 -8.73
N GLY A 33 14.12 -20.31 -8.26
CA GLY A 33 14.84 -21.37 -7.55
C GLY A 33 15.28 -20.98 -6.14
N LYS A 34 14.69 -19.93 -5.55
CA LYS A 34 14.97 -19.53 -4.15
C LYS A 34 14.20 -20.38 -3.13
N ILE A 35 13.06 -20.92 -3.56
CA ILE A 35 12.19 -21.76 -2.76
C ILE A 35 11.84 -22.99 -3.59
N ASP A 36 12.01 -24.17 -3.03
CA ASP A 36 11.59 -25.41 -3.67
C ASP A 36 10.08 -25.60 -3.46
N GLY A 37 9.32 -25.52 -4.54
CA GLY A 37 7.87 -25.65 -4.52
C GLY A 37 7.33 -26.48 -5.67
N ALA A 38 6.31 -27.30 -5.40
CA ALA A 38 5.63 -28.12 -6.38
C ALA A 38 4.12 -27.82 -6.38
N TYR A 39 3.52 -27.85 -7.56
CA TYR A 39 2.08 -27.67 -7.69
C TYR A 39 1.32 -28.94 -7.32
N LEU A 40 0.20 -28.76 -6.63
CA LEU A 40 -0.80 -29.81 -6.43
C LEU A 40 -1.98 -29.64 -7.40
N PRO A 41 -2.75 -30.71 -7.67
CA PRO A 41 -3.97 -30.63 -8.48
C PRO A 41 -5.10 -29.86 -7.77
N GLU A 42 -5.01 -29.70 -6.46
CA GLU A 42 -5.97 -28.99 -5.64
C GLU A 42 -5.91 -27.46 -5.86
N ARG A 43 -6.99 -26.79 -5.51
CA ARG A 43 -7.09 -25.33 -5.49
C ARG A 43 -7.68 -24.89 -4.16
N PHE A 44 -7.26 -23.73 -3.69
CA PHE A 44 -7.83 -23.12 -2.48
C PHE A 44 -8.32 -21.71 -2.78
N THR A 45 -9.32 -21.28 -2.02
CA THR A 45 -9.88 -19.93 -2.10
C THR A 45 -9.05 -18.98 -1.25
N MET A 46 -8.57 -17.89 -1.85
CA MET A 46 -7.76 -16.90 -1.13
C MET A 46 -8.61 -16.08 -0.15
N PRO A 47 -8.06 -15.70 1.03
CA PRO A 47 -8.80 -14.93 2.02
C PRO A 47 -9.11 -13.50 1.56
N LYS A 48 -8.29 -12.93 0.67
CA LYS A 48 -8.50 -11.60 0.10
C LYS A 48 -9.84 -11.51 -0.63
N GLN A 49 -10.63 -10.52 -0.23
CA GLN A 49 -11.90 -10.18 -0.87
C GLN A 49 -11.70 -9.03 -1.85
N PHE A 50 -12.23 -9.18 -3.06
CA PHE A 50 -12.21 -8.17 -4.10
C PHE A 50 -13.61 -7.59 -4.25
N THR A 51 -13.72 -6.27 -4.33
CA THR A 51 -14.99 -5.60 -4.66
C THR A 51 -15.18 -5.57 -6.17
N ARG A 52 -16.42 -5.81 -6.62
CA ARG A 52 -16.77 -5.64 -8.03
C ARG A 52 -16.91 -4.16 -8.35
N ARG A 53 -16.42 -3.72 -9.51
CA ARG A 53 -16.55 -2.32 -9.93
C ARG A 53 -18.04 -2.01 -10.17
N GLY A 54 -18.58 -1.03 -9.44
CA GLY A 54 -19.97 -0.60 -9.60
C GLY A 54 -21.01 -1.46 -8.88
N SER A 55 -20.59 -2.41 -8.02
CA SER A 55 -21.48 -3.17 -7.13
C SER A 55 -20.90 -3.19 -5.70
N THR A 56 -21.75 -3.41 -4.72
CA THR A 56 -21.37 -3.69 -3.33
C THR A 56 -20.93 -5.16 -3.15
N ASP A 57 -21.09 -5.99 -4.17
CA ASP A 57 -20.72 -7.40 -4.14
C ASP A 57 -19.21 -7.60 -4.02
N THR A 58 -18.82 -8.55 -3.17
CA THR A 58 -17.46 -9.03 -3.05
C THR A 58 -17.31 -10.40 -3.71
N TYR A 59 -16.11 -10.72 -4.17
CA TYR A 59 -15.75 -12.05 -4.63
C TYR A 59 -14.35 -12.42 -4.14
N GLN A 60 -14.10 -13.70 -4.00
CA GLN A 60 -12.78 -14.25 -3.70
C GLN A 60 -12.22 -14.93 -4.96
N LYS A 61 -10.91 -15.14 -4.97
CA LYS A 61 -10.23 -15.78 -6.09
C LYS A 61 -9.64 -17.11 -5.64
N ASP A 62 -9.77 -18.11 -6.51
CA ASP A 62 -9.15 -19.40 -6.30
C ASP A 62 -7.77 -19.45 -6.95
N THR A 63 -6.80 -20.00 -6.23
CA THR A 63 -5.43 -20.19 -6.73
C THR A 63 -5.08 -21.68 -6.68
N ARG A 64 -4.11 -22.10 -7.51
CA ARG A 64 -3.63 -23.48 -7.49
C ARG A 64 -2.81 -23.72 -6.24
N GLU A 65 -3.07 -24.82 -5.55
CA GLU A 65 -2.34 -25.18 -4.34
C GLU A 65 -0.87 -25.50 -4.68
N MET A 66 0.02 -25.17 -3.75
CA MET A 66 1.43 -25.51 -3.86
C MET A 66 1.91 -26.08 -2.53
N ILE A 67 2.77 -27.09 -2.61
CA ILE A 67 3.55 -27.56 -1.48
C ILE A 67 4.96 -27.03 -1.62
N PHE A 68 5.61 -26.75 -0.50
CA PHE A 68 7.00 -26.30 -0.48
C PHE A 68 7.72 -26.84 0.74
N ASP A 69 9.04 -26.90 0.67
CA ASP A 69 9.85 -27.31 1.81
C ASP A 69 9.97 -26.15 2.81
N HIS A 70 9.55 -26.38 4.05
CA HIS A 70 9.66 -25.39 5.11
C HIS A 70 11.07 -25.44 5.69
N THR A 71 11.93 -24.59 5.14
CA THR A 71 13.33 -24.40 5.57
C THR A 71 13.46 -23.12 6.41
N PRO A 72 14.53 -22.99 7.23
CA PRO A 72 14.82 -21.74 7.94
C PRO A 72 15.01 -20.54 6.99
N ASP A 73 15.56 -20.77 5.80
CA ASP A 73 15.72 -19.74 4.77
C ASP A 73 14.37 -19.23 4.27
N PHE A 74 13.41 -20.15 4.09
CA PHE A 74 12.03 -19.79 3.78
C PHE A 74 11.40 -18.98 4.90
N GLU A 75 11.59 -19.37 6.16
CA GLU A 75 11.01 -18.68 7.31
C GLU A 75 11.53 -17.24 7.41
N ALA A 76 12.85 -17.03 7.25
CA ALA A 76 13.45 -15.71 7.19
C ALA A 76 12.87 -14.87 6.03
N TRP A 77 12.76 -15.46 4.84
CA TRP A 77 12.13 -14.81 3.68
C TRP A 77 10.66 -14.47 3.92
N PHE A 78 9.92 -15.36 4.58
CA PHE A 78 8.52 -15.16 4.92
C PHE A 78 8.34 -14.03 5.91
N GLU A 79 9.15 -13.98 6.98
CA GLU A 79 9.07 -12.90 7.97
C GLU A 79 9.36 -11.53 7.37
N GLU A 80 10.41 -11.44 6.54
CA GLU A 80 10.75 -10.23 5.80
C GLU A 80 9.59 -9.80 4.90
N THR A 81 9.10 -10.72 4.07
CA THR A 81 7.98 -10.47 3.15
C THR A 81 6.69 -10.10 3.90
N ASN A 82 6.38 -10.78 5.02
CA ASN A 82 5.20 -10.51 5.84
C ASN A 82 5.28 -9.11 6.48
N ARG A 83 6.47 -8.73 6.96
CA ARG A 83 6.73 -7.38 7.49
C ARG A 83 6.58 -6.33 6.40
N GLU A 84 7.14 -6.54 5.22
CA GLU A 84 6.99 -5.64 4.08
C GLU A 84 5.54 -5.50 3.64
N LEU A 85 4.79 -6.62 3.55
CA LEU A 85 3.38 -6.60 3.16
C LEU A 85 2.49 -5.93 4.22
N ALA A 86 2.86 -6.03 5.50
CA ALA A 86 2.21 -5.30 6.60
C ALA A 86 2.54 -3.80 6.56
N ALA A 87 3.81 -3.45 6.34
CA ALA A 87 4.31 -2.09 6.25
C ALA A 87 3.83 -1.37 4.98
N ALA A 88 3.58 -2.13 3.90
CA ALA A 88 2.92 -1.68 2.68
C ALA A 88 1.42 -1.40 2.92
N ARG A 89 1.10 -0.61 3.96
CA ARG A 89 -0.04 0.29 3.89
C ARG A 89 0.20 1.14 2.64
N ARG A 90 -0.74 1.01 1.69
CA ARG A 90 -0.75 1.67 0.38
C ARG A 90 0.04 2.98 0.43
N GLY A 91 0.94 3.19 -0.53
CA GLY A 91 1.41 4.51 -0.95
C GLY A 91 0.29 5.41 -1.49
N GLY A 92 -0.91 5.35 -0.89
CA GLY A 92 -1.86 6.44 -0.92
C GLY A 92 -1.39 7.40 0.15
N ASN A 93 -0.74 8.48 -0.28
CA ASN A 93 -0.37 9.67 0.48
C ASN A 93 -0.45 9.43 2.00
N ILE A 94 0.63 8.87 2.59
CA ILE A 94 0.70 8.61 4.03
C ILE A 94 0.26 9.91 4.69
N LYS A 95 -0.89 9.87 5.38
CA LYS A 95 -1.40 11.08 6.00
C LYS A 95 -0.32 11.55 6.95
N PRO A 96 0.17 12.79 6.81
CA PRO A 96 1.17 13.30 7.73
C PRO A 96 0.56 13.27 9.14
N SER A 97 1.05 12.32 9.93
CA SER A 97 0.70 12.09 11.33
C SER A 97 1.98 12.00 12.14
N MET A 98 1.90 12.23 13.45
CA MET A 98 3.06 12.20 14.35
C MET A 98 3.78 10.84 14.27
N GLU A 99 3.02 9.75 14.32
CA GLU A 99 3.54 8.38 14.20
C GLU A 99 4.27 8.13 12.87
N ALA A 100 3.83 8.75 11.77
CA ALA A 100 4.46 8.60 10.45
C ALA A 100 5.80 9.35 10.35
N VAL A 101 5.97 10.42 11.11
CA VAL A 101 7.23 11.17 11.21
C VAL A 101 8.21 10.43 12.11
N GLU A 102 7.74 9.91 13.24
CA GLU A 102 8.57 9.17 14.21
C GLU A 102 9.10 7.85 13.64
N SER A 103 8.30 7.18 12.79
CA SER A 103 8.70 5.95 12.10
C SER A 103 9.58 6.18 10.86
N GLY A 104 9.93 7.43 10.54
CA GLY A 104 10.76 7.76 9.37
C GLY A 104 10.07 7.53 8.01
N LEU A 105 8.77 7.24 8.02
CA LEU A 105 7.97 7.03 6.82
C LEU A 105 7.66 8.35 6.09
N VAL A 106 7.74 9.48 6.79
CA VAL A 106 7.59 10.83 6.25
C VAL A 106 8.75 11.70 6.75
N ASP A 107 9.51 12.28 5.82
CA ASP A 107 10.54 13.24 6.18
C ASP A 107 9.92 14.58 6.63
N PHE A 108 10.21 14.95 7.87
CA PHE A 108 9.74 16.19 8.48
C PHE A 108 10.23 17.42 7.71
N GLN A 109 11.47 17.41 7.18
CA GLN A 109 12.01 18.56 6.47
C GLN A 109 11.25 18.81 5.16
N THR A 110 10.99 17.74 4.41
CA THR A 110 10.16 17.79 3.20
C THR A 110 8.77 18.36 3.50
N MET A 111 8.14 17.98 4.64
CA MET A 111 6.86 18.56 5.06
C MET A 111 6.93 20.05 5.39
N VAL A 112 8.01 20.51 6.04
CA VAL A 112 8.20 21.92 6.38
C VAL A 112 8.32 22.77 5.12
N GLU A 113 9.10 22.33 4.14
CA GLU A 113 9.27 23.04 2.88
C GLU A 113 7.96 23.13 2.08
N GLU A 114 7.22 22.03 1.98
CA GLU A 114 5.90 22.03 1.34
C GLU A 114 4.92 22.97 2.05
N THR A 115 4.95 22.98 3.39
CA THR A 115 4.06 23.83 4.19
C THR A 115 4.39 25.30 3.97
N ARG A 116 5.67 25.68 4.00
CA ARG A 116 6.12 27.06 3.71
C ARG A 116 5.67 27.50 2.31
N ARG A 117 5.86 26.63 1.30
CA ARG A 117 5.43 26.91 -0.08
C ARG A 117 3.91 27.12 -0.18
N LYS A 118 3.11 26.25 0.46
CA LYS A 118 1.65 26.35 0.47
C LYS A 118 1.17 27.61 1.20
N MET A 119 1.78 27.97 2.33
CA MET A 119 1.46 29.18 3.09
C MET A 119 1.76 30.45 2.28
N GLN A 120 2.92 30.51 1.63
CA GLN A 120 3.30 31.65 0.80
C GLN A 120 2.37 31.81 -0.41
N ALA A 121 2.05 30.70 -1.10
CA ALA A 121 1.12 30.72 -2.23
C ALA A 121 -0.29 31.17 -1.82
N SER A 122 -0.76 30.75 -0.64
CA SER A 122 -2.04 31.21 -0.07
C SER A 122 -2.03 32.70 0.24
N PHE A 123 -0.94 33.19 0.83
CA PHE A 123 -0.75 34.61 1.15
C PHE A 123 -0.74 35.50 -0.10
N GLU A 124 0.03 35.12 -1.12
CA GLU A 124 0.10 35.84 -2.40
C GLU A 124 -1.24 35.84 -3.14
N LYS A 125 -1.93 34.69 -3.14
CA LYS A 125 -3.29 34.59 -3.70
C LYS A 125 -4.26 35.50 -2.96
N GLY A 126 -4.18 35.56 -1.63
CA GLY A 126 -4.97 36.48 -0.80
C GLY A 126 -4.71 37.95 -1.15
N GLN A 127 -3.44 38.35 -1.30
CA GLN A 127 -3.08 39.70 -1.72
C GLN A 127 -3.57 40.04 -3.13
N ALA A 128 -3.40 39.13 -4.09
CA ALA A 128 -3.82 39.34 -5.47
C ALA A 128 -5.35 39.51 -5.57
N LEU A 129 -6.11 38.70 -4.84
CA LEU A 129 -7.57 38.81 -4.76
C LEU A 129 -8.00 40.12 -4.07
N GLY A 130 -7.30 40.54 -3.01
CA GLY A 130 -7.54 41.81 -2.34
C GLY A 130 -7.32 43.02 -3.26
N LYS A 131 -6.20 43.04 -3.99
CA LYS A 131 -5.88 44.08 -4.99
C LYS A 131 -6.87 44.09 -6.15
N GLY A 132 -7.30 42.92 -6.62
CA GLY A 132 -8.33 42.79 -7.65
C GLY A 132 -9.68 43.38 -7.22
N ARG A 133 -10.12 43.10 -5.99
CA ARG A 133 -11.36 43.65 -5.43
C ARG A 133 -11.29 45.17 -5.22
N ALA A 134 -10.17 45.69 -4.73
CA ALA A 134 -9.98 47.13 -4.55
C ALA A 134 -10.00 47.93 -5.86
N LYS A 135 -9.54 47.33 -6.96
CA LYS A 135 -9.57 47.93 -8.31
C LYS A 135 -10.96 47.89 -8.94
N ALA A 136 -11.77 46.87 -8.62
CA ALA A 136 -13.15 46.76 -9.09
C ALA A 136 -14.10 47.77 -8.40
N THR A 137 -13.85 48.13 -7.14
CA THR A 137 -14.67 49.12 -6.41
C THR A 137 -14.31 50.56 -6.74
N SER A 138 -13.06 50.87 -7.09
CA SER A 138 -12.66 52.22 -7.53
C SER A 138 -13.15 52.58 -8.93
N GLY A 139 -13.36 51.60 -9.81
CA GLY A 139 -13.93 51.81 -11.15
C GLY A 139 -15.44 52.11 -11.19
N LYS A 140 -16.18 51.76 -10.13
CA LYS A 140 -17.64 51.95 -10.08
C LYS A 140 -18.08 53.32 -9.53
N LYS A 141 -17.14 54.17 -9.12
CA LYS A 141 -17.41 55.52 -8.57
C LYS A 141 -17.31 56.65 -9.61
N LYS A 142 -17.09 56.33 -10.89
CA LYS A 142 -17.17 57.28 -12.01
C LYS A 142 -18.15 56.75 -13.07
N LYS A 143 -19.44 56.88 -12.80
CA LYS A 143 -20.47 56.97 -13.82
C LYS A 143 -21.65 57.75 -13.26
#